data_AF-H1SI70-F1
#
_entry.id   AF-H1SI70-F1
#
_cell.length_a   1.000
_cell.length_b   1.000
_cell.length_c   1.000
_cell.angle_alpha   90.00
_cell.angle_beta   90.00
_cell.angle_gamma   90.00
#
_symmetry.space_group_name_H-M   'P 1'
#
loop_
_entity.id
_entity.type
_entity.pdbx_description
1 polymer ?
#
loop_
_entity_poly.entity_id
_entity_poly.type
_entity_poly.pdbx_seq_one_letter_code
_entity_poly.pdbx_strand_id
1 'polypeptide(L)'
;MRRILPLIAALSVVLAACVHAVPAGRSIALTGTVMVKGSALFQQPMLVTADGEAWVLEKFPVDAAEALRGKKVGVTGTVLRANQPGTWAPAIRVERIEAMPDGEPAR
;
A
#
# COMPACT_ATOMS: atom_id res chain seq x y z
N MET A 1 -1.36 -58.12 4.31
CA MET A 1 -0.59 -57.07 3.61
C MET A 1 -1.58 -56.01 3.13
N ARG A 2 -2.20 -55.14 3.94
CA ARG A 2 -1.72 -53.96 4.70
C ARG A 2 -0.92 -52.93 3.88
N ARG A 3 -1.61 -51.82 3.57
CA ARG A 3 -1.16 -50.41 3.48
C ARG A 3 -0.60 -49.90 2.13
N ILE A 4 -1.50 -49.51 1.20
CA ILE A 4 -1.16 -48.61 0.07
C ILE A 4 -2.08 -47.36 0.06
N LEU A 5 -2.71 -47.03 1.19
CA LEU A 5 -3.59 -45.87 1.34
C LEU A 5 -3.29 -45.27 2.72
N PRO A 6 -2.25 -44.41 2.86
CA PRO A 6 -2.52 -42.97 2.87
C PRO A 6 -1.27 -42.13 2.53
N LEU A 7 -1.07 -41.71 1.28
CA LEU A 7 0.06 -40.83 0.94
C LEU A 7 -0.34 -39.56 0.15
N ILE A 8 -1.61 -39.16 0.24
CA ILE A 8 -2.15 -37.95 -0.41
C ILE A 8 -2.61 -36.90 0.63
N ALA A 9 -2.29 -37.08 1.92
CA ALA A 9 -2.78 -36.20 2.99
C ALA A 9 -1.82 -35.07 3.39
N ALA A 10 -0.71 -34.85 2.69
CA ALA A 10 0.35 -33.93 3.15
C ALA A 10 0.73 -32.82 2.15
N LEU A 11 -0.13 -32.50 1.17
CA LEU A 11 0.12 -31.42 0.22
C LEU A 11 -0.94 -30.31 0.31
N SER A 12 -1.29 -29.95 1.53
CA SER A 12 -2.07 -28.74 1.84
C SER A 12 -1.18 -27.80 2.67
N VAL A 13 -0.03 -27.41 2.10
CA VAL A 13 0.68 -26.22 2.60
C VAL A 13 -0.16 -25.04 2.15
N VAL A 14 -1.13 -24.68 3.00
CA VAL A 14 -1.87 -23.44 2.91
C VAL A 14 -0.83 -22.31 2.87
N LEU A 15 -0.70 -21.64 1.73
CA LEU A 15 -0.04 -20.34 1.66
C LEU A 15 -0.87 -19.38 2.51
N ALA A 16 -0.64 -19.39 3.82
CA ALA A 16 -0.98 -18.27 4.67
C ALA A 16 -0.04 -17.13 4.27
N ALA A 17 -0.43 -16.40 3.22
CA ALA A 17 0.11 -15.08 2.97
C ALA A 17 -0.37 -14.21 4.14
N CYS A 18 0.35 -14.28 5.26
CA CYS A 18 0.17 -13.33 6.33
C CYS A 18 0.52 -11.98 5.74
N VAL A 19 -0.51 -11.18 5.44
CA VAL A 19 -0.41 -9.73 5.23
C VAL A 19 0.16 -9.15 6.52
N HIS A 20 1.48 -9.19 6.66
CA HIS A 20 2.18 -8.55 7.75
C HIS A 20 2.22 -7.07 7.42
N ALA A 21 1.47 -6.31 8.19
CA ALA A 21 1.52 -4.86 8.15
C ALA A 21 2.96 -4.37 8.26
N VAL A 22 3.36 -3.46 7.38
CA VAL A 22 4.69 -2.88 7.42
C VAL A 22 4.84 -2.06 8.72
N PRO A 23 5.84 -2.34 9.57
CA PRO A 23 6.03 -1.62 10.82
C PRO A 23 6.45 -0.17 10.58
N ALA A 24 6.11 0.70 11.52
CA ALA A 24 6.58 2.09 11.52
C ALA A 24 8.11 2.17 11.57
N GLY A 25 8.68 3.19 10.94
CA GLY A 25 10.12 3.40 10.80
C GLY A 25 10.76 2.64 9.64
N ARG A 26 10.02 1.77 8.93
CA ARG A 26 10.54 1.06 7.76
C ARG A 26 10.39 1.90 6.49
N SER A 27 11.43 1.93 5.66
CA SER A 27 11.36 2.47 4.31
C SER A 27 10.69 1.46 3.37
N ILE A 28 9.74 1.93 2.55
CA ILE A 28 9.00 1.15 1.56
C ILE A 28 8.84 1.90 0.25
N ALA A 29 8.58 1.14 -0.81
CA ALA A 29 8.10 1.64 -2.09
C ALA A 29 6.67 1.14 -2.32
N LEU A 30 5.78 2.06 -2.70
CA LEU A 30 4.39 1.80 -3.02
C LEU A 30 4.09 2.31 -4.41
N THR A 31 3.20 1.63 -5.13
CA THR A 31 2.67 2.10 -6.40
C THR A 31 1.16 2.22 -6.28
N GLY A 32 0.60 3.35 -6.73
CA GLY A 32 -0.83 3.58 -6.63
C GLY A 32 -1.27 4.86 -7.32
N THR A 33 -2.54 5.20 -7.16
CA THR A 33 -3.16 6.39 -7.71
C THR A 33 -3.27 7.48 -6.64
N VAL A 34 -2.82 8.70 -6.96
CA VAL A 34 -2.93 9.83 -6.02
C VAL A 34 -4.36 10.32 -5.94
N MET A 35 -4.85 10.50 -4.73
CA MET A 35 -6.16 11.05 -4.41
C MET A 35 -6.00 12.15 -3.35
N VAL A 36 -6.97 13.06 -3.28
CA VAL A 36 -7.10 14.01 -2.17
C VAL A 36 -8.52 13.86 -1.63
N LYS A 37 -8.60 13.47 -0.36
CA LYS A 37 -9.85 13.17 0.36
C LYS A 37 -10.13 14.24 1.41
N GLY A 38 -11.41 14.54 1.66
CA GLY A 38 -11.84 15.47 2.70
C GLY A 38 -12.65 16.64 2.13
N SER A 39 -12.82 17.68 2.93
CA SER A 39 -13.54 18.90 2.57
C SER A 39 -12.56 20.03 2.20
N ALA A 40 -13.07 21.16 1.69
CA ALA A 40 -12.25 22.29 1.26
C ALA A 40 -11.30 22.82 2.35
N LEU A 41 -11.65 22.69 3.64
CA LEU A 41 -10.81 23.16 4.76
C LEU A 41 -9.89 22.07 5.33
N PHE A 42 -10.15 20.79 5.01
CA PHE A 42 -9.45 19.65 5.58
C PHE A 42 -9.18 18.62 4.49
N GLN A 43 -8.22 18.92 3.62
CA GLN A 43 -7.80 18.06 2.53
C GLN A 43 -6.64 17.16 2.97
N GLN A 44 -6.76 15.86 2.69
CA GLN A 44 -5.76 14.84 3.00
C GLN A 44 -5.28 14.18 1.71
N PRO A 45 -4.02 14.38 1.33
CA PRO A 45 -3.37 13.62 0.26
C PRO A 45 -3.27 12.13 0.62
N MET A 46 -3.63 11.28 -0.33
CA MET A 46 -3.61 9.83 -0.20
C MET A 46 -3.07 9.17 -1.46
N LEU A 47 -2.48 7.98 -1.30
CA LEU A 47 -2.15 7.05 -2.38
C LEU A 47 -3.05 5.82 -2.22
N VAL A 48 -3.80 5.48 -3.26
CA VAL A 48 -4.62 4.25 -3.29
C VAL A 48 -3.90 3.22 -4.14
N THR A 49 -3.44 2.14 -3.51
CA THR A 49 -2.76 1.03 -4.17
C THR A 49 -3.75 0.15 -4.94
N ALA A 50 -3.23 -0.75 -5.80
CA ALA A 50 -4.06 -1.57 -6.69
C ALA A 50 -5.00 -2.55 -5.95
N ASP A 51 -4.64 -2.95 -4.73
CA ASP A 51 -5.47 -3.76 -3.83
C ASP A 51 -6.49 -2.92 -3.03
N GLY A 52 -6.55 -1.61 -3.28
CA GLY A 52 -7.50 -0.69 -2.65
C GLY A 52 -7.06 -0.15 -1.28
N GLU A 53 -5.86 -0.49 -0.80
CA GLU A 53 -5.32 0.09 0.43
C GLU A 53 -5.03 1.59 0.23
N ALA A 54 -5.49 2.41 1.17
CA ALA A 54 -5.34 3.87 1.10
C ALA A 54 -4.30 4.35 2.12
N TRP A 55 -3.16 4.81 1.62
CA TRP A 55 -2.05 5.35 2.41
C TRP A 55 -2.14 6.86 2.50
N VAL A 56 -2.07 7.40 3.71
CA VAL A 56 -1.93 8.84 3.92
C VAL A 56 -0.51 9.27 3.55
N LEU A 57 -0.41 10.26 2.65
CA LEU A 57 0.86 10.91 2.31
C LEU A 57 1.12 12.02 3.33
N GLU A 58 1.71 11.66 4.47
CA GLU A 58 1.85 12.54 5.63
C GLU A 58 2.73 13.76 5.29
N LYS A 59 2.23 14.96 5.61
CA LYS A 59 2.87 16.26 5.32
C LYS A 59 3.19 16.50 3.84
N PHE A 60 2.67 15.68 2.93
CA PHE A 60 2.80 15.96 1.50
C PHE A 60 1.92 17.19 1.16
N PRO A 61 2.42 18.17 0.38
CA PRO A 61 1.65 19.37 0.06
C PRO A 61 0.38 19.05 -0.71
N VAL A 62 -0.75 19.65 -0.31
CA VAL A 62 -2.04 19.43 -0.96
C VAL A 62 -2.01 19.87 -2.42
N ASP A 63 -1.46 21.03 -2.73
CA ASP A 63 -1.36 21.52 -4.12
C ASP A 63 -0.56 20.58 -5.03
N ALA A 64 0.50 19.97 -4.50
CA ALA A 64 1.27 18.96 -5.23
C ALA A 64 0.47 17.66 -5.45
N ALA A 65 -0.34 17.26 -4.47
CA ALA A 65 -1.24 16.12 -4.60
C ALA A 65 -2.37 16.39 -5.61
N GLU A 66 -2.91 17.60 -5.63
CA GLU A 66 -3.91 18.02 -6.62
C GLU A 66 -3.36 17.98 -8.05
N ALA A 67 -2.12 18.44 -8.26
CA ALA A 67 -1.44 18.35 -9.56
C ALA A 67 -1.21 16.89 -10.04
N LEU A 68 -1.20 15.94 -9.11
CA LEU A 68 -1.05 14.51 -9.37
C LEU A 68 -2.37 13.74 -9.27
N ARG A 69 -3.50 14.40 -8.95
CA ARG A 69 -4.78 13.73 -8.70
C ARG A 69 -5.16 12.83 -9.88
N GLY A 70 -5.49 11.59 -9.57
CA GLY A 70 -5.88 10.57 -10.55
C GLY A 70 -4.71 9.95 -11.32
N LYS A 71 -3.47 10.41 -11.12
CA LYS A 71 -2.29 9.83 -11.77
C LYS A 71 -1.73 8.66 -10.99
N LYS A 72 -1.23 7.66 -11.71
CA LYS A 72 -0.48 6.54 -11.14
C LYS A 72 0.97 6.98 -10.87
N VAL A 73 1.45 6.73 -9.67
CA VAL A 73 2.79 7.13 -9.22
C VAL A 73 3.45 6.01 -8.42
N GLY A 74 4.78 6.01 -8.42
CA GLY A 74 5.59 5.32 -7.42
C GLY A 74 5.93 6.29 -6.28
N VAL A 75 5.78 5.85 -5.04
CA VAL A 75 6.13 6.58 -3.83
C VAL A 75 7.15 5.77 -3.04
N THR A 76 8.29 6.37 -2.74
CA THR A 76 9.24 5.82 -1.77
C THR A 76 9.25 6.70 -0.53
N GLY A 77 9.26 6.08 0.64
CA GLY A 77 9.25 6.81 1.89
C GLY A 77 9.28 5.93 3.13
N THR A 78 9.25 6.58 4.29
CA THR A 78 9.27 5.90 5.59
C THR A 78 7.87 5.80 6.18
N VAL A 79 7.45 4.59 6.59
CA VAL A 79 6.18 4.36 7.27
C VAL A 79 6.17 5.08 8.60
N LEU A 80 5.19 5.94 8.82
CA LEU A 80 4.97 6.63 10.09
C LEU A 80 3.93 5.91 10.95
N ARG A 81 2.94 5.30 10.29
CA ARG A 81 1.87 4.55 10.94
C ARG A 81 1.58 3.29 10.14
N ALA A 82 1.74 2.15 10.79
CA ALA A 82 1.46 0.84 10.21
C ALA A 82 -0.05 0.63 10.01
N ASN A 83 -0.42 -0.25 9.08
CA ASN A 83 -1.80 -0.70 8.93
C ASN A 83 -2.13 -1.72 10.03
N GLN A 84 -2.75 -1.29 11.12
CA GLN A 84 -3.11 -2.16 12.25
C GLN A 84 -4.61 -2.06 12.54
N PRO A 85 -5.25 -3.09 13.12
CA PRO A 85 -6.63 -3.01 13.56
C PRO A 85 -6.90 -1.74 14.39
N GLY A 86 -7.97 -1.01 14.05
CA GLY A 86 -8.32 0.27 14.69
C GLY A 86 -7.59 1.50 14.15
N THR A 87 -6.63 1.33 13.23
CA THR A 87 -6.02 2.45 12.50
C THR A 87 -6.93 2.89 11.36
N TRP A 88 -7.23 4.18 11.25
CA TRP A 88 -8.04 4.71 10.15
C TRP A 88 -7.39 4.48 8.78
N ALA A 89 -6.09 4.77 8.67
CA ALA A 89 -5.29 4.52 7.48
C ALA A 89 -3.80 4.48 7.85
N PRO A 90 -2.99 3.62 7.21
CA PRO A 90 -1.54 3.70 7.31
C PRO A 90 -1.05 5.05 6.77
N ALA A 91 0.15 5.46 7.20
CA ALA A 91 0.73 6.73 6.78
C ALA A 91 2.21 6.57 6.43
N ILE A 92 2.64 7.26 5.39
CA ILE A 92 4.00 7.31 4.91
C ILE A 92 4.47 8.76 4.82
N ARG A 93 5.71 9.01 5.26
CA ARG A 93 6.43 10.24 4.94
C ARG A 93 7.05 10.07 3.56
N VAL A 94 6.60 10.84 2.60
CA VAL A 94 7.12 10.80 1.23
C VAL A 94 8.55 11.34 1.21
N GLU A 95 9.48 10.53 0.70
CA GLU A 95 10.86 10.94 0.41
C GLU A 95 11.04 11.16 -1.10
N ARG A 96 10.35 10.36 -1.91
CA ARG A 96 10.35 10.47 -3.37
C ARG A 96 9.00 10.11 -3.95
N ILE A 97 8.61 10.84 -5.00
CA ILE A 97 7.45 10.52 -5.83
C ILE A 97 7.86 10.59 -7.31
N GLU A 98 7.49 9.58 -8.08
CA GLU A 98 7.79 9.47 -9.51
C GLU A 98 6.51 9.13 -10.27
N ALA A 99 6.25 9.83 -11.37
CA ALA A 99 5.13 9.48 -12.25
C ALA A 99 5.43 8.13 -12.90
N MET A 100 4.46 7.21 -12.85
CA MET A 100 4.59 5.95 -13.58
C MET A 100 4.23 6.19 -15.06
N PRO A 101 4.97 5.60 -16.01
CA PRO A 101 4.54 5.57 -17.39
C PRO A 101 3.17 4.89 -17.49
N ASP A 102 2.28 5.44 -18.31
CA ASP A 102 0.99 4.82 -18.58
C ASP A 102 1.22 3.41 -19.17
N GLY A 103 0.87 2.38 -18.41
CA GLY A 103 0.89 0.98 -18.86
C GLY A 103 1.91 0.04 -18.22
N GLU A 104 2.80 0.50 -17.33
CA GLU A 104 3.75 -0.43 -16.68
C GLU A 104 3.15 -1.06 -15.39
N PRO A 105 3.07 -2.40 -15.31
CA PRO A 105 2.69 -3.08 -14.07
C PRO A 105 3.81 -2.95 -13.03
N ALA A 106 3.42 -2.86 -11.75
CA ALA A 106 4.37 -2.85 -10.64
C ALA A 106 5.26 -4.10 -10.73
N ARG A 107 6.58 -3.91 -10.83
CA ARG A 107 7.56 -5.01 -10.79
C ARG A 107 7.78 -5.51 -9.37
#